data_AF-A0A803P869-F1
#
_entry.id   AF-A0A803P869-F1
#
_cell.length_a   1.000
_cell.length_b   1.000
_cell.length_c   1.000
_cell.angle_alpha   90.00
_cell.angle_beta   90.00
_cell.angle_gamma   90.00
#
_symmetry.space_group_name_H-M   'P 1'
#
loop_
_entity.id
_entity.type
_entity.pdbx_description
1 polymer ?
#
loop_
_entity_poly.entity_id
_entity_poly.type
_entity_poly.pdbx_seq_one_letter_code
_entity_poly.pdbx_strand_id
1 'polypeptide(L)'
;MGEAVVGEQSPSPRSPEAKLGMQVEDLWDTQEPQLSPNDKLNACFESIPVSAFPPAPSDQVIEIKSDTSLAEAVQILSEHKILSAPVVDVDAAEDASWIDRYIGVVEFAGIVVWILHQSEPPSPRSPHSPNTGTALAAAANGVTSLFELGVLGPDSAATTSGNFFEHLTASEYYKNTTVRDISGSFRWAPFLALQTSNSFLTMLLLLSKYKMKSIFVVDLGEGKIENVITQSSVIHMLAECAGLHWFENWGTKKLSEVGLPMVTGDRLIKVYEDEPVLQAFKLMRKKRIGGVPVIENGGNKAVGNISLRDIQFLLTAPEIYHDYR
;
A
#
# COMPACT_ATOMS: atom_id res chain seq x y z
N MET A 1 2.20 -55.69 -32.94
CA MET A 1 1.14 -54.74 -32.53
C MET A 1 1.73 -53.92 -31.40
N GLY A 2 2.11 -52.68 -31.69
CA GLY A 2 2.68 -51.77 -30.69
C GLY A 2 1.55 -51.07 -29.97
N GLU A 3 1.53 -51.17 -28.63
CA GLU A 3 0.66 -50.36 -27.79
C GLU A 3 1.20 -48.93 -27.78
N ALA A 4 0.37 -48.00 -28.26
CA ALA A 4 0.61 -46.58 -28.15
C ALA A 4 0.40 -46.18 -26.69
N VAL A 5 1.49 -45.79 -26.02
CA VAL A 5 1.44 -45.08 -24.75
C VAL A 5 0.81 -43.73 -25.02
N VAL A 6 -0.45 -43.56 -24.62
CA VAL A 6 -1.13 -42.27 -24.57
C VAL A 6 -0.42 -41.46 -23.50
N GLY A 7 0.44 -40.53 -23.91
CA GLY A 7 1.01 -39.54 -23.01
C GLY A 7 -0.11 -38.72 -22.40
N GLU A 8 -0.20 -38.68 -21.07
CA GLU A 8 -1.03 -37.74 -20.34
C GLU A 8 -0.64 -36.33 -20.79
N GLN A 9 -1.49 -35.69 -21.59
CA GLN A 9 -1.37 -34.27 -21.86
C GLN A 9 -1.67 -33.55 -20.56
N SER A 10 -0.67 -32.91 -19.97
CA SER A 10 -0.86 -31.96 -18.88
C SER A 10 -1.92 -30.95 -19.32
N PRO A 11 -2.96 -30.71 -18.49
CA PRO A 11 -4.10 -29.90 -18.89
C PRO A 11 -3.61 -28.49 -19.26
N SER A 12 -4.04 -27.97 -20.42
CA SER A 12 -3.65 -26.63 -20.85
C SER A 12 -4.10 -25.57 -19.81
N PRO A 13 -3.26 -24.57 -19.50
CA PRO A 13 -3.60 -23.57 -18.49
C PRO A 13 -4.84 -22.77 -18.91
N ARG A 14 -5.74 -22.53 -17.96
CA ARG A 14 -7.00 -21.80 -18.19
C ARG A 14 -6.81 -20.29 -18.34
N SER A 15 -5.69 -19.76 -17.84
CA SER A 15 -5.31 -18.35 -17.83
C SER A 15 -3.76 -18.21 -17.81
N PRO A 16 -3.20 -17.05 -18.21
CA PRO A 16 -1.78 -16.75 -18.02
C PRO A 16 -1.32 -16.90 -16.56
N GLU A 17 -2.17 -16.53 -15.62
CA GLU A 17 -1.99 -16.67 -14.18
C GLU A 17 -1.88 -18.14 -13.75
N ALA A 18 -2.80 -18.99 -14.24
CA ALA A 18 -2.79 -20.42 -13.93
C ALA A 18 -1.50 -21.11 -14.42
N LYS A 19 -0.90 -20.63 -15.50
CA LYS A 19 0.38 -21.14 -16.01
C LYS A 19 1.50 -20.98 -14.97
N LEU A 20 1.54 -19.85 -14.26
CA LEU A 20 2.53 -19.64 -13.19
C LEU A 20 2.28 -20.60 -12.03
N GLY A 21 1.02 -20.80 -11.64
CA GLY A 21 0.65 -21.79 -10.62
C GLY A 21 1.09 -23.22 -10.98
N MET A 22 0.92 -23.62 -12.24
CA MET A 22 1.37 -24.93 -12.74
C MET A 22 2.89 -25.06 -12.72
N GLN A 23 3.64 -24.00 -13.05
CA GLN A 23 5.10 -24.01 -12.93
C GLN A 23 5.57 -24.23 -11.49
N VAL A 24 4.85 -23.68 -10.50
CA VAL A 24 5.11 -23.95 -9.08
C VAL A 24 4.84 -25.41 -8.74
N GLU A 25 3.78 -26.02 -9.28
CA GLU A 25 3.46 -27.44 -9.08
C GLU A 25 4.55 -28.35 -9.66
N ASP A 26 5.00 -28.10 -10.90
CA ASP A 26 6.08 -28.87 -11.53
C ASP A 26 7.38 -28.82 -10.72
N LEU A 27 7.71 -27.63 -10.18
CA LEU A 27 8.87 -27.47 -9.29
C LEU A 27 8.62 -28.15 -7.95
N TRP A 28 7.42 -28.03 -7.39
CA TRP A 28 7.07 -28.66 -6.11
C TRP A 28 7.26 -30.17 -6.17
N ASP A 29 6.90 -30.84 -7.26
CA ASP A 29 7.03 -32.29 -7.37
C ASP A 29 8.49 -32.76 -7.48
N THR A 30 9.40 -31.89 -7.90
CA THR A 30 10.83 -32.21 -8.10
C THR A 30 11.74 -31.83 -6.92
N GLN A 31 11.28 -30.97 -6.00
CA GLN A 31 12.07 -30.55 -4.83
C GLN A 31 12.30 -31.70 -3.82
N GLU A 32 13.47 -31.70 -3.19
CA GLU A 32 13.90 -32.79 -2.29
C GLU A 32 12.96 -32.99 -1.07
N PRO A 33 12.70 -34.24 -0.65
CA PRO A 33 11.81 -34.54 0.48
C PRO A 33 12.25 -34.01 1.85
N GLN A 34 13.48 -33.52 1.98
CA GLN A 34 14.05 -33.10 3.27
C GLN A 34 13.73 -31.64 3.66
N LEU A 35 13.17 -30.85 2.74
CA LEU A 35 12.79 -29.47 3.03
C LEU A 35 11.47 -29.40 3.81
N SER A 36 11.36 -28.42 4.70
CA SER A 36 10.05 -28.07 5.27
C SER A 36 9.11 -27.57 4.15
N PRO A 37 7.78 -27.67 4.31
CA PRO A 37 6.85 -27.15 3.30
C PRO A 37 7.08 -25.68 2.94
N ASN A 38 7.48 -24.85 3.91
CA ASN A 38 7.77 -23.44 3.67
C ASN A 38 9.07 -23.24 2.88
N ASP A 39 10.13 -23.99 3.22
CA ASP A 39 11.41 -23.89 2.51
C ASP A 39 11.29 -24.42 1.09
N LYS A 40 10.50 -25.48 0.90
CA LYS A 40 10.15 -26.03 -0.41
C LYS A 40 9.42 -25.00 -1.27
N LEU A 41 8.43 -24.31 -0.70
CA LEU A 41 7.66 -23.28 -1.41
C LEU A 41 8.54 -22.07 -1.76
N ASN A 42 9.38 -21.63 -0.82
CA ASN A 42 10.36 -20.56 -1.05
C ASN A 42 11.34 -20.93 -2.18
N ALA A 43 11.84 -22.17 -2.21
CA ALA A 43 12.73 -22.64 -3.27
C ALA A 43 12.04 -22.66 -4.65
N CYS A 44 10.76 -23.06 -4.71
CA CYS A 44 9.98 -23.00 -5.94
C CYS A 44 9.82 -21.54 -6.42
N PHE A 45 9.41 -20.64 -5.52
CA PHE A 45 9.25 -19.22 -5.86
C PHE A 45 10.58 -18.52 -6.20
N GLU A 46 11.70 -18.97 -5.63
CA GLU A 46 13.02 -18.43 -5.95
C GLU A 46 13.47 -18.83 -7.37
N SER A 47 13.01 -19.99 -7.85
CA SER A 47 13.40 -20.54 -9.16
C SER A 47 12.60 -19.97 -10.34
N ILE A 48 11.48 -19.30 -10.08
CA ILE A 48 10.62 -18.71 -11.11
C ILE A 48 11.00 -17.23 -11.30
N PRO A 49 11.33 -16.77 -12.52
CA PRO A 49 11.62 -15.36 -12.76
C PRO A 49 10.35 -14.50 -12.80
N VAL A 50 10.48 -13.21 -12.50
CA VAL A 50 9.40 -12.22 -12.59
C VAL A 50 8.80 -12.14 -14.00
N SER A 51 9.59 -12.41 -15.05
CA SER A 51 9.10 -12.49 -16.44
C SER A 51 8.03 -13.55 -16.68
N ALA A 52 7.89 -14.54 -15.80
CA ALA A 52 6.80 -15.50 -15.86
C ALA A 52 5.46 -14.93 -15.35
N PHE A 53 5.49 -13.82 -14.60
CA PHE A 53 4.29 -13.18 -14.09
C PHE A 53 3.54 -12.47 -15.23
N PRO A 54 2.21 -12.61 -15.33
CA PRO A 54 1.45 -12.00 -16.41
C PRO A 54 1.65 -10.48 -16.52
N PRO A 55 1.71 -9.93 -17.75
CA PRO A 55 1.73 -8.48 -17.95
C PRO A 55 0.42 -7.86 -17.46
N ALA A 56 0.49 -6.61 -17.00
CA ALA A 56 -0.70 -5.85 -16.65
C ALA A 56 -1.64 -5.71 -17.88
N PRO A 57 -2.97 -5.62 -17.70
CA PRO A 57 -3.94 -5.58 -18.80
C PRO A 57 -3.84 -4.35 -19.72
N SER A 58 -3.07 -3.33 -19.34
CA SER A 58 -2.88 -2.09 -20.09
C SER A 58 -1.40 -1.94 -20.42
N ASP A 59 -1.09 -1.82 -21.71
CA ASP A 59 0.28 -1.60 -22.22
C ASP A 59 0.86 -0.23 -21.81
N GLN A 60 0.07 0.63 -21.16
CA GLN A 60 0.50 1.95 -20.73
C GLN A 60 0.46 2.07 -19.20
N VAL A 61 1.66 2.14 -18.62
CA VAL A 61 1.87 2.57 -17.25
C VAL A 61 1.61 4.07 -17.17
N ILE A 62 0.75 4.48 -16.24
CA ILE A 62 0.46 5.90 -16.01
C ILE A 62 1.58 6.48 -15.13
N GLU A 63 2.42 7.30 -15.73
CA GLU A 63 3.48 8.07 -15.07
C GLU A 63 2.95 9.45 -14.67
N ILE A 64 3.37 9.97 -13.51
CA ILE A 64 3.06 11.34 -13.06
C ILE A 64 4.35 12.15 -13.03
N LYS A 65 4.34 13.36 -13.58
CA LYS A 65 5.53 14.23 -13.54
C LYS A 65 5.72 14.83 -12.15
N SER A 66 6.96 15.09 -11.78
CA SER A 66 7.28 15.63 -10.45
C SER A 66 6.78 17.06 -10.24
N ASP A 67 6.58 17.84 -11.31
CA ASP A 67 6.00 19.19 -11.29
C ASP A 67 4.46 19.21 -11.36
N THR A 68 3.81 18.05 -11.55
CA THR A 68 2.34 17.93 -11.52
C THR A 68 1.80 18.38 -10.16
N SER A 69 0.73 19.17 -10.16
CA SER A 69 0.08 19.59 -8.90
C SER A 69 -0.54 18.41 -8.16
N LEU A 70 -0.69 18.49 -6.83
CA LEU A 70 -1.37 17.45 -6.07
C LEU A 70 -2.84 17.25 -6.50
N ALA A 71 -3.51 18.34 -6.88
CA ALA A 71 -4.88 18.31 -7.39
C ALA A 71 -4.98 17.48 -8.68
N GLU A 72 -4.10 17.76 -9.63
CA GLU A 72 -4.03 17.02 -10.90
C GLU A 72 -3.58 15.57 -10.69
N ALA A 73 -2.61 15.31 -9.81
CA ALA A 73 -2.18 13.95 -9.49
C ALA A 73 -3.33 13.12 -8.89
N VAL A 74 -4.13 13.70 -7.98
CA VAL A 74 -5.33 13.05 -7.43
C VAL A 74 -6.35 12.73 -8.52
N GLN A 75 -6.56 13.66 -9.46
CA GLN A 75 -7.47 13.46 -10.59
C GLN A 75 -6.98 12.33 -11.50
N ILE A 76 -5.70 12.33 -11.89
CA ILE A 76 -5.09 11.28 -12.73
C ILE A 76 -5.28 9.91 -12.09
N LEU A 77 -4.92 9.77 -10.80
CA LEU A 77 -5.06 8.51 -10.08
C LEU A 77 -6.52 8.02 -10.03
N SER A 78 -7.46 8.94 -9.81
CA SER A 78 -8.90 8.63 -9.72
C SER A 78 -9.49 8.22 -11.08
N GLU A 79 -9.23 9.00 -12.13
CA GLU A 79 -9.74 8.74 -13.49
C GLU A 79 -9.26 7.39 -14.03
N HIS A 80 -7.99 7.07 -13.78
CA HIS A 80 -7.39 5.80 -14.20
C HIS A 80 -7.66 4.65 -13.22
N LYS A 81 -8.37 4.91 -12.11
CA LYS A 81 -8.73 3.93 -11.07
C LYS A 81 -7.51 3.20 -10.48
N ILE A 82 -6.40 3.93 -10.33
CA ILE A 82 -5.14 3.42 -9.77
C ILE A 82 -4.85 4.08 -8.42
N LEU A 83 -4.18 3.34 -7.53
CA LEU A 83 -3.89 3.81 -6.17
C LEU A 83 -2.52 4.49 -6.03
N SER A 84 -1.66 4.28 -7.02
CA SER A 84 -0.28 4.75 -7.02
C SER A 84 0.24 4.87 -8.45
N ALA A 85 1.15 5.80 -8.68
CA ALA A 85 1.86 5.96 -9.94
C ALA A 85 3.35 6.27 -9.69
N PRO A 86 4.25 5.80 -10.58
CA PRO A 86 5.65 6.20 -10.56
C PRO A 86 5.77 7.69 -10.90
N VAL A 87 6.72 8.37 -10.26
CA VAL A 87 6.93 9.81 -10.40
C VAL A 87 8.18 10.08 -11.22
N VAL A 88 7.99 10.65 -12.40
CA VAL A 88 9.06 11.03 -13.33
C VAL A 88 9.67 12.36 -12.90
N ASP A 89 10.99 12.40 -12.82
CA ASP A 89 11.73 13.63 -12.61
C ASP A 89 11.72 14.49 -13.89
N VAL A 90 11.13 15.68 -13.83
CA VAL A 90 11.12 16.59 -14.99
C VAL A 90 12.50 17.15 -15.34
N ASP A 91 13.45 17.08 -14.39
CA ASP A 91 14.83 17.53 -14.61
C ASP A 91 15.75 16.39 -15.13
N ALA A 92 15.23 15.16 -15.24
CA ALA A 92 15.99 14.04 -15.81
C ALA A 92 16.18 14.19 -17.32
N ALA A 93 17.32 13.73 -17.83
CA ALA A 93 17.59 13.69 -19.27
C ALA A 93 16.62 12.74 -20.00
N GLU A 94 16.36 12.99 -21.28
CA GLU A 94 15.44 12.14 -22.08
C GLU A 94 15.92 10.69 -22.19
N ASP A 95 17.23 10.48 -22.19
CA ASP A 95 17.91 9.18 -22.23
C ASP A 95 18.33 8.68 -20.83
N ALA A 96 17.84 9.31 -19.77
CA ALA A 96 18.15 8.91 -18.41
C ALA A 96 17.71 7.46 -18.14
N SER A 97 18.57 6.75 -17.41
CA SER A 97 18.23 5.43 -16.87
C SER A 97 17.02 5.54 -15.94
N TRP A 98 16.30 4.44 -15.71
CA TRP A 98 15.17 4.44 -14.77
C TRP A 98 15.56 4.95 -13.36
N ILE A 99 16.82 4.79 -12.94
CA ILE A 99 17.32 5.20 -11.62
C ILE A 99 17.23 6.72 -11.45
N ASP A 100 17.62 7.46 -12.49
CA ASP A 100 17.64 8.92 -12.49
C ASP A 100 16.29 9.49 -12.94
N ARG A 101 15.54 8.73 -13.74
CA ARG A 101 14.23 9.13 -14.26
C ARG A 101 13.13 9.13 -13.20
N TYR A 102 13.14 8.20 -12.24
CA TYR A 102 12.04 8.06 -11.27
C TYR A 102 12.47 8.42 -9.84
N ILE A 103 11.88 9.48 -9.28
CA ILE A 103 12.20 9.95 -7.91
C ILE A 103 11.41 9.23 -6.81
N GLY A 104 10.44 8.40 -7.19
CA GLY A 104 9.62 7.65 -6.24
C GLY A 104 8.28 7.24 -6.82
N VAL A 105 7.36 6.93 -5.90
CA VAL A 105 6.00 6.51 -6.22
C VAL A 105 5.05 7.38 -5.40
N VAL A 106 4.16 8.08 -6.09
CA VAL A 106 3.10 8.84 -5.44
C VAL A 106 1.94 7.89 -5.17
N GLU A 107 1.55 7.77 -3.90
CA GLU A 107 0.38 7.02 -3.49
C GLU A 107 -0.75 7.98 -3.12
N PHE A 108 -1.99 7.63 -3.47
CA PHE A 108 -3.18 8.37 -3.05
C PHE A 108 -3.20 8.56 -1.53
N ALA A 109 -2.91 7.49 -0.79
CA ALA A 109 -2.82 7.49 0.66
C ALA A 109 -1.66 8.36 1.20
N GLY A 110 -0.58 8.54 0.42
CA GLY A 110 0.53 9.41 0.77
C GLY A 110 0.14 10.88 0.69
N ILE A 111 -0.47 11.29 -0.43
CA ILE A 111 -1.02 12.65 -0.64
C ILE A 111 -1.97 13.02 0.51
N VAL A 112 -2.87 12.09 0.85
CA VAL A 112 -3.86 12.25 1.91
C VAL A 112 -3.23 12.44 3.28
N VAL A 113 -2.26 11.60 3.63
CA VAL A 113 -1.62 11.69 4.94
C VAL A 113 -0.81 12.98 5.05
N TRP A 114 -0.20 13.43 3.95
CA TRP A 114 0.45 14.73 3.87
C TRP A 114 -0.56 15.87 4.08
N ILE A 115 -1.70 15.86 3.38
CA ILE A 115 -2.80 16.81 3.56
C ILE A 115 -3.24 16.91 5.02
N LEU A 116 -3.48 15.75 5.66
CA LEU A 116 -3.95 15.69 7.04
C LEU A 116 -2.90 16.24 8.02
N HIS A 117 -1.61 16.06 7.72
CA HIS A 117 -0.54 16.65 8.52
C HIS A 117 -0.55 18.18 8.48
N GLN A 118 -0.86 18.78 7.32
CA GLN A 118 -0.94 20.24 7.21
C GLN A 118 -2.12 20.85 7.98
N SER A 119 -3.14 20.04 8.31
CA SER A 119 -4.31 20.48 9.07
C SER A 119 -4.09 20.61 10.58
N GLU A 120 -2.97 20.08 11.09
CA GLU A 120 -2.68 20.13 12.53
C GLU A 120 -2.01 21.46 12.89
N PRO A 121 -2.42 22.13 13.99
CA PRO A 121 -1.69 23.30 14.46
C PRO A 121 -0.25 22.89 14.81
N PRO A 122 0.76 23.75 14.55
CA PRO A 122 2.14 23.45 14.90
C PRO A 122 2.22 23.12 16.39
N SER A 123 2.69 21.91 16.69
CA SER A 123 2.86 21.46 18.08
C SER A 123 3.76 22.46 18.83
N PRO A 124 3.51 22.79 20.12
CA PRO A 124 4.24 23.83 20.85
C PRO A 124 5.71 23.50 21.19
N ARG A 125 6.37 22.66 20.40
CA ARG A 125 7.81 22.38 20.51
C ARG A 125 8.53 22.79 19.23
N SER A 126 8.69 24.10 19.06
CA SER A 126 9.77 24.67 18.25
C SER A 126 10.78 25.33 19.19
N PRO A 127 12.09 25.06 19.08
CA PRO A 127 13.09 25.56 20.02
C PRO A 127 13.51 26.98 19.61
N HIS A 128 12.64 27.98 19.76
CA HIS A 128 12.96 29.39 19.50
C HIS A 128 12.40 30.31 20.60
N SER A 129 12.47 29.90 21.87
CA SER A 129 12.24 30.81 23.00
C SER A 129 13.35 30.64 24.04
N PRO A 130 14.02 31.74 24.46
CA PRO A 130 15.20 31.69 25.31
C PRO A 130 14.75 31.54 26.76
N ASN A 131 14.77 30.32 27.29
CA ASN A 131 14.83 30.08 28.73
C ASN A 131 15.57 28.77 29.00
N THR A 132 16.88 28.80 28.70
CA THR A 132 17.87 27.84 29.20
C THR A 132 17.97 27.97 30.71
N GLY A 133 17.33 27.06 31.44
CA GLY A 133 17.50 26.96 32.89
C GLY A 133 16.94 25.69 33.53
N THR A 134 15.91 25.08 32.94
CA THR A 134 15.17 23.99 33.61
C THR A 134 15.32 22.61 32.96
N ALA A 135 15.91 22.50 31.76
CA ALA A 135 16.03 21.22 31.04
C ALA A 135 17.20 20.32 31.50
N LEU A 136 18.22 20.88 32.16
CA LEU A 136 19.39 20.11 32.63
C LEU A 136 19.15 19.36 33.95
N ALA A 137 18.13 19.72 34.73
CA ALA A 137 17.86 19.08 36.02
C ALA A 137 17.06 17.76 35.89
N ALA A 138 16.26 17.60 34.83
CA ALA A 138 15.41 16.42 34.66
C ALA A 138 16.15 15.20 34.08
N ALA A 139 17.26 15.41 33.38
CA ALA A 139 18.07 14.34 32.80
C ALA A 139 18.92 13.56 33.84
N ALA A 140 19.09 14.11 35.05
CA ALA A 140 19.95 13.53 36.07
C ALA A 140 19.31 12.41 36.91
N ASN A 141 17.98 12.23 36.87
CA ASN A 141 17.28 11.35 37.81
C ASN A 141 16.76 10.02 37.24
N GLY A 142 17.16 9.63 36.02
CA GLY A 142 17.09 8.21 35.61
C GLY A 142 15.73 7.52 35.75
N VAL A 143 14.61 8.21 35.47
CA VAL A 143 13.27 7.60 35.39
C VAL A 143 12.80 7.65 33.95
N THR A 144 13.28 6.70 33.14
CA THR A 144 12.66 6.35 31.86
C THR A 144 11.52 5.37 32.11
N SER A 145 10.40 5.58 31.41
CA SER A 145 9.18 4.76 31.40
C SER A 145 8.12 5.17 32.43
N LEU A 146 7.09 5.88 31.93
CA LEU A 146 5.65 5.76 32.27
C LEU A 146 4.85 7.06 32.03
N PHE A 147 5.47 8.17 31.65
CA PHE A 147 4.76 9.44 31.38
C PHE A 147 4.30 9.67 29.92
N GLU A 148 4.62 8.78 28.98
CA GLU A 148 4.23 8.94 27.57
C GLU A 148 2.83 8.41 27.20
N LEU A 149 2.10 7.79 28.13
CA LEU A 149 0.73 7.29 27.86
C LEU A 149 -0.40 8.20 28.34
N GLY A 150 -0.10 9.36 28.96
CA GLY A 150 -1.09 10.12 29.75
C GLY A 150 -1.45 11.53 29.29
N VAL A 151 -0.82 12.10 28.24
CA VAL A 151 -0.99 13.54 27.90
C VAL A 151 -1.65 13.78 26.53
N LEU A 152 -2.34 12.78 25.97
CA LEU A 152 -3.19 12.99 24.80
C LEU A 152 -4.56 12.36 25.05
N GLY A 153 -5.31 13.00 25.95
CA GLY A 153 -6.76 12.82 26.01
C GLY A 153 -7.44 13.24 24.69
N PRO A 154 -8.77 13.02 24.56
CA PRO A 154 -9.54 13.39 23.38
C PRO A 154 -9.52 14.91 23.06
N ASP A 155 -9.04 15.72 24.00
CA ASP A 155 -9.17 17.17 24.00
C ASP A 155 -7.95 17.86 23.37
N SER A 156 -7.75 17.66 22.07
CA SER A 156 -7.18 18.69 21.18
C SER A 156 -7.44 18.39 19.70
N ALA A 157 -8.57 17.76 19.40
CA ALA A 157 -9.17 17.89 18.08
C ALA A 157 -10.12 19.08 18.18
N ALA A 158 -9.63 20.30 17.90
CA ALA A 158 -10.56 21.32 17.43
C ALA A 158 -11.40 20.65 16.35
N THR A 159 -12.71 20.59 16.55
CA THR A 159 -13.70 19.96 15.68
C THR A 159 -13.41 20.47 14.28
N THR A 160 -12.68 19.67 13.50
CA THR A 160 -12.24 20.14 12.20
C THR A 160 -13.51 20.14 11.38
N SER A 161 -13.97 21.34 11.10
CA SER A 161 -15.24 21.62 10.46
C SER A 161 -15.45 20.71 9.25
N GLY A 162 -16.68 20.26 9.02
CA GLY A 162 -17.04 19.39 7.89
C GLY A 162 -16.56 19.94 6.53
N ASN A 163 -16.37 21.25 6.42
CA ASN A 163 -15.82 21.93 5.24
C ASN A 163 -14.30 21.83 5.05
N PHE A 164 -13.57 21.07 5.86
CA PHE A 164 -12.11 20.98 5.77
C PHE A 164 -11.62 20.62 4.36
N PHE A 165 -12.17 19.54 3.79
CA PHE A 165 -11.75 19.09 2.47
C PHE A 165 -12.11 20.08 1.37
N GLU A 166 -13.24 20.77 1.49
CA GLU A 166 -13.68 21.80 0.56
C GLU A 166 -12.79 23.05 0.63
N HIS A 167 -12.46 23.52 1.84
CA HIS A 167 -11.53 24.63 2.02
C HIS A 167 -10.13 24.28 1.53
N LEU A 168 -9.68 23.06 1.78
CA LEU A 168 -8.39 22.56 1.33
C LEU A 168 -8.33 22.49 -0.20
N THR A 169 -9.30 21.84 -0.86
CA THR A 169 -9.31 21.69 -2.32
C THR A 169 -9.47 23.05 -3.02
N ALA A 170 -10.14 24.02 -2.38
CA ALA A 170 -10.22 25.40 -2.86
C ALA A 170 -8.93 26.21 -2.66
N SER A 171 -8.06 25.82 -1.71
CA SER A 171 -6.88 26.60 -1.33
C SER A 171 -5.80 26.67 -2.40
N GLU A 172 -5.17 27.84 -2.54
CA GLU A 172 -3.98 28.02 -3.40
C GLU A 172 -2.82 27.13 -2.98
N TYR A 173 -2.73 26.81 -1.68
CA TYR A 173 -1.70 25.91 -1.17
C TYR A 173 -1.83 24.51 -1.78
N TYR A 174 -3.02 23.91 -1.78
CA TYR A 174 -3.24 22.59 -2.39
C TYR A 174 -3.03 22.60 -3.90
N LYS A 175 -3.50 23.65 -4.58
CA LYS A 175 -3.40 23.78 -6.04
C LYS A 175 -1.97 23.98 -6.54
N ASN A 176 -1.14 24.70 -5.77
CA ASN A 176 0.22 25.04 -6.17
C ASN A 176 1.28 24.08 -5.61
N THR A 177 0.92 23.21 -4.65
CA THR A 177 1.84 22.16 -4.19
C THR A 177 1.99 21.10 -5.28
N THR A 178 3.23 20.76 -5.60
CA THR A 178 3.57 19.74 -6.60
C THR A 178 3.85 18.38 -5.97
N VAL A 179 3.89 17.33 -6.79
CA VAL A 179 4.27 15.99 -6.34
C VAL A 179 5.71 15.97 -5.80
N ARG A 180 6.63 16.75 -6.38
CA ARG A 180 8.02 16.88 -5.91
C ARG A 180 8.08 17.46 -4.50
N ASP A 181 7.22 18.42 -4.16
CA ASP A 181 7.21 19.06 -2.83
C ASP A 181 6.87 18.08 -1.70
N ILE A 182 6.16 16.99 -2.02
CA ILE A 182 5.80 15.94 -1.06
C ILE A 182 6.75 14.73 -1.13
N SER A 183 7.75 14.75 -2.02
CA SER A 183 8.77 13.71 -2.12
C SER A 183 9.55 13.60 -0.81
N GLY A 184 9.80 12.37 -0.36
CA GLY A 184 10.47 12.09 0.91
C GLY A 184 9.63 12.39 2.17
N SER A 185 8.38 12.85 2.04
CA SER A 185 7.48 13.03 3.18
C SER A 185 7.01 11.69 3.77
N PHE A 186 6.30 11.73 4.90
CA PHE A 186 5.80 10.52 5.56
C PHE A 186 4.85 9.73 4.64
N ARG A 187 5.19 8.46 4.38
CA ARG A 187 4.57 7.54 3.39
C ARG A 187 4.94 7.76 1.91
N TRP A 188 5.95 8.57 1.62
CA TRP A 188 6.58 8.49 0.30
C TRP A 188 7.15 7.10 0.07
N ALA A 189 6.77 6.48 -1.04
CA ALA A 189 7.28 5.18 -1.43
C ALA A 189 8.50 5.39 -2.34
N PRO A 190 9.67 4.80 -2.02
CA PRO A 190 10.82 4.86 -2.91
C PRO A 190 10.50 4.12 -4.22
N PHE A 191 11.11 4.54 -5.32
CA PHE A 191 11.02 3.80 -6.56
C PHE A 191 11.95 2.58 -6.47
N LEU A 192 11.37 1.43 -6.11
CA LEU A 192 12.07 0.16 -6.13
C LEU A 192 11.53 -0.69 -7.28
N ALA A 193 12.39 -0.91 -8.27
CA ALA A 193 12.05 -1.71 -9.44
C ALA A 193 12.65 -3.12 -9.34
N LEU A 194 12.00 -4.06 -10.03
CA LEU A 194 12.53 -5.38 -10.32
C LEU A 194 12.92 -5.48 -11.80
N GLN A 195 13.91 -6.31 -12.06
CA GLN A 195 14.25 -6.79 -13.38
C GLN A 195 13.46 -8.06 -13.68
N THR A 196 13.27 -8.33 -14.97
CA THR A 196 12.61 -9.53 -15.47
C THR A 196 13.25 -10.84 -14.98
N SER A 197 14.55 -10.82 -14.68
CA SER A 197 15.33 -11.95 -14.16
C SER A 197 15.27 -12.12 -12.64
N ASN A 198 14.74 -11.15 -11.89
CA ASN A 198 14.59 -11.31 -10.44
C ASN A 198 13.59 -12.42 -10.11
N SER A 199 13.70 -13.00 -8.92
CA SER A 199 12.85 -14.11 -8.52
C SER A 199 11.44 -13.67 -8.14
N PHE A 200 10.47 -14.56 -8.39
CA PHE A 200 9.10 -14.43 -7.94
C PHE A 200 9.04 -14.36 -6.40
N LEU A 201 9.94 -15.05 -5.68
CA LEU A 201 10.08 -14.91 -4.22
C LEU A 201 10.44 -13.48 -3.81
N THR A 202 11.42 -12.84 -4.47
CA THR A 202 11.80 -11.45 -4.20
C THR A 202 10.60 -10.52 -4.37
N MET A 203 9.86 -10.70 -5.46
CA MET A 203 8.62 -9.96 -5.73
C MET A 203 7.57 -10.13 -4.62
N LEU A 204 7.33 -11.37 -4.18
CA LEU A 204 6.40 -11.66 -3.08
C LEU A 204 6.86 -11.02 -1.77
N LEU A 205 8.16 -11.03 -1.46
CA LEU A 205 8.71 -10.41 -0.25
C LEU A 205 8.53 -8.90 -0.25
N LEU A 206 8.77 -8.23 -1.38
CA LEU A 206 8.57 -6.79 -1.54
C LEU A 206 7.11 -6.40 -1.30
N LEU A 207 6.16 -7.13 -1.89
CA LEU A 207 4.72 -6.87 -1.70
C LEU A 207 4.24 -7.18 -0.28
N SER A 208 4.72 -8.27 0.33
CA SER A 208 4.23 -8.76 1.63
C SER A 208 5.00 -8.19 2.82
N LYS A 209 6.29 -8.51 2.95
CA LYS A 209 7.14 -8.17 4.10
C LYS A 209 7.50 -6.69 4.12
N TYR A 210 7.84 -6.13 2.96
CA TYR A 210 8.17 -4.70 2.81
C TYR A 210 6.93 -3.84 2.54
N LYS A 211 5.75 -4.46 2.43
CA LYS A 211 4.44 -3.81 2.34
C LYS A 211 4.28 -2.86 1.16
N MET A 212 5.04 -3.08 0.07
CA MET A 212 4.90 -2.33 -1.17
C MET A 212 3.54 -2.61 -1.79
N LYS A 213 2.87 -1.58 -2.31
CA LYS A 213 1.54 -1.70 -2.92
C LYS A 213 1.62 -2.13 -4.38
N SER A 214 2.64 -1.64 -5.05
CA SER A 214 2.98 -1.88 -6.44
C SER A 214 4.50 -2.03 -6.56
N ILE A 215 4.92 -2.81 -7.54
CA ILE A 215 6.31 -2.99 -7.94
C ILE A 215 6.36 -2.78 -9.45
N PHE A 216 7.35 -2.00 -9.88
CA PHE A 216 7.59 -1.71 -11.29
C PHE A 216 8.62 -2.69 -11.82
N VAL A 217 8.35 -3.31 -12.97
CA VAL A 217 9.32 -4.14 -13.68
C VAL A 217 9.95 -3.30 -14.77
N VAL A 218 11.28 -3.24 -14.80
CA VAL A 218 12.07 -2.43 -15.73
C VAL A 218 13.10 -3.30 -16.43
N ASP A 219 13.49 -2.91 -17.64
CA ASP A 219 14.65 -3.49 -18.31
C ASP A 219 15.95 -2.75 -17.95
N LEU A 220 17.07 -3.47 -18.03
CA LEU A 220 18.39 -2.92 -17.77
C LEU A 220 18.79 -1.90 -18.85
N GLY A 221 18.94 -0.65 -18.43
CA GLY A 221 19.44 0.42 -19.31
C GLY A 221 18.37 1.13 -20.11
N GLU A 222 17.11 0.70 -20.04
CA GLU A 222 15.98 1.45 -20.58
C GLU A 222 15.32 2.30 -19.48
N GLY A 223 14.80 3.48 -19.85
CA GLY A 223 14.01 4.35 -18.96
C GLY A 223 12.54 3.93 -18.83
N LYS A 224 12.16 2.77 -19.39
CA LYS A 224 10.76 2.35 -19.53
C LYS A 224 10.37 1.28 -18.51
N ILE A 225 9.15 1.42 -17.99
CA ILE A 225 8.51 0.38 -17.18
C ILE A 225 7.82 -0.61 -18.12
N GLU A 226 8.20 -1.88 -18.02
CA GLU A 226 7.62 -2.97 -18.81
C GLU A 226 6.33 -3.51 -18.20
N ASN A 227 6.26 -3.56 -16.86
CA ASN A 227 5.10 -4.12 -16.16
C ASN A 227 4.90 -3.46 -14.79
N VAL A 228 3.66 -3.53 -14.28
CA VAL A 228 3.31 -3.10 -12.92
C VAL A 228 2.64 -4.24 -12.20
N ILE A 229 3.26 -4.70 -11.12
CA ILE A 229 2.77 -5.82 -10.32
C ILE A 229 2.18 -5.26 -9.03
N THR A 230 0.93 -5.59 -8.74
CA THR A 230 0.21 -5.12 -7.55
C THR A 230 -0.05 -6.25 -6.57
N GLN A 231 -0.32 -5.93 -5.31
CA GLN A 231 -0.77 -6.96 -4.35
C GLN A 231 -2.02 -7.70 -4.86
N SER A 232 -2.98 -6.97 -5.46
CA SER A 232 -4.20 -7.56 -6.02
C SER A 232 -3.93 -8.51 -7.17
N SER A 233 -3.00 -8.20 -8.09
CA SER A 233 -2.69 -9.10 -9.20
C SER A 233 -2.08 -10.41 -8.71
N VAL A 234 -1.25 -10.37 -7.67
CA VAL A 234 -0.73 -11.59 -7.03
C VAL A 234 -1.85 -12.41 -6.38
N ILE A 235 -2.79 -11.77 -5.67
CA ILE A 235 -3.94 -12.47 -5.07
C ILE A 235 -4.83 -13.11 -6.15
N HIS A 236 -5.09 -12.40 -7.26
CA HIS A 236 -5.83 -12.97 -8.40
C HIS A 236 -5.09 -14.16 -9.00
N MET A 237 -3.78 -14.06 -9.20
CA MET A 237 -2.98 -15.18 -9.68
C MET A 237 -3.03 -16.38 -8.72
N LEU A 238 -2.90 -16.14 -7.41
CA LEU A 238 -3.02 -17.20 -6.41
C LEU A 238 -4.39 -17.85 -6.43
N ALA A 239 -5.47 -17.10 -6.65
CA ALA A 239 -6.82 -17.67 -6.76
C ALA A 239 -6.97 -18.66 -7.93
N GLU A 240 -6.23 -18.45 -9.03
CA GLU A 240 -6.20 -19.35 -10.18
C GLU A 240 -5.45 -20.66 -9.90
N CYS A 241 -4.73 -20.75 -8.78
CA CYS A 241 -4.04 -21.96 -8.33
C CYS A 241 -4.95 -22.94 -7.57
N ALA A 242 -6.24 -22.62 -7.38
CA ALA A 242 -7.20 -23.52 -6.74
C ALA A 242 -7.25 -24.88 -7.47
N GLY A 243 -7.12 -25.96 -6.71
CA GLY A 243 -7.02 -27.33 -7.23
C GLY A 243 -5.59 -27.86 -7.45
N LEU A 244 -4.55 -27.02 -7.34
CA LEU A 244 -3.15 -27.48 -7.39
C LEU A 244 -2.69 -28.01 -6.03
N HIS A 245 -1.91 -29.09 -5.99
CA HIS A 245 -1.56 -29.78 -4.76
C HIS A 245 -0.77 -28.87 -3.78
N TRP A 246 0.16 -28.07 -4.29
CA TRP A 246 0.92 -27.12 -3.45
C TRP A 246 0.00 -26.06 -2.80
N PHE A 247 -1.09 -25.70 -3.47
CA PHE A 247 -2.03 -24.66 -3.03
C PHE A 247 -3.10 -25.19 -2.07
N GLU A 248 -3.66 -26.36 -2.34
CA GLU A 248 -4.76 -26.97 -1.57
C GLU A 248 -4.42 -27.16 -0.09
N ASN A 249 -3.15 -27.44 0.22
CA ASN A 249 -2.67 -27.60 1.60
C ASN A 249 -2.89 -26.37 2.49
N TRP A 250 -3.00 -25.18 1.92
CA TRP A 250 -3.32 -23.96 2.66
C TRP A 250 -4.65 -23.32 2.23
N GLY A 251 -5.06 -23.47 0.97
CA GLY A 251 -6.33 -22.94 0.45
C GLY A 251 -7.57 -23.50 1.16
N THR A 252 -7.47 -24.69 1.75
CA THR A 252 -8.57 -25.34 2.48
C THR A 252 -8.60 -25.04 3.99
N LYS A 253 -7.55 -24.40 4.53
CA LYS A 253 -7.48 -24.08 5.97
C LYS A 253 -8.42 -22.94 6.33
N LYS A 254 -9.01 -23.00 7.53
CA LYS A 254 -9.73 -21.86 8.11
C LYS A 254 -8.76 -20.72 8.40
N LEU A 255 -9.23 -19.48 8.36
CA LEU A 255 -8.41 -18.31 8.72
C LEU A 255 -7.74 -18.43 10.10
N SER A 256 -8.41 -19.07 11.07
CA SER A 256 -7.87 -19.34 12.40
C SER A 256 -6.73 -20.37 12.42
N GLU A 257 -6.61 -21.20 11.38
CA GLU A 257 -5.61 -22.28 11.26
C GLU A 257 -4.38 -21.85 10.45
N VAL A 258 -4.47 -20.75 9.71
CA VAL A 258 -3.38 -20.20 8.88
C VAL A 258 -2.37 -19.40 9.72
N GLY A 259 -2.69 -19.10 10.98
CA GLY A 259 -1.80 -18.35 11.87
C GLY A 259 -1.67 -16.87 11.49
N LEU A 260 -2.65 -16.32 10.77
CA LEU A 260 -2.71 -14.90 10.47
C LEU A 260 -2.87 -14.08 11.77
N PRO A 261 -2.29 -12.87 11.86
CA PRO A 261 -2.46 -12.02 13.04
C PRO A 261 -3.95 -11.76 13.33
N MET A 262 -4.43 -12.20 14.49
CA MET A 262 -5.79 -11.93 14.94
C MET A 262 -5.81 -10.73 15.88
N VAL A 263 -6.74 -9.81 15.65
CA VAL A 263 -7.00 -8.67 16.53
C VAL A 263 -8.19 -9.00 17.42
N THR A 264 -8.02 -8.94 18.73
CA THR A 264 -9.10 -9.12 19.70
C THR A 264 -9.99 -7.88 19.73
N GLY A 265 -11.29 -8.06 20.07
CA GLY A 265 -12.29 -7.00 19.97
C GLY A 265 -11.99 -5.74 20.81
N ASP A 266 -11.29 -5.89 21.93
CA ASP A 266 -10.81 -4.81 22.81
C ASP A 266 -9.69 -3.98 22.18
N ARG A 267 -8.96 -4.55 21.22
CA ARG A 267 -7.85 -3.90 20.49
C ARG A 267 -8.26 -3.42 19.10
N LEU A 268 -9.50 -3.71 18.68
CA LEU A 268 -10.02 -3.28 17.40
C LEU A 268 -10.14 -1.76 17.37
N ILE A 269 -9.42 -1.15 16.43
CA ILE A 269 -9.51 0.27 16.16
C ILE A 269 -10.77 0.46 15.30
N LYS A 270 -11.74 1.22 15.80
CA LYS A 270 -13.06 1.44 15.21
C LYS A 270 -13.48 2.90 15.37
N VAL A 271 -14.48 3.32 14.60
CA VAL A 271 -15.21 4.59 14.77
C VAL A 271 -16.70 4.30 14.87
N TYR A 272 -17.46 5.18 15.52
CA TYR A 272 -18.92 5.11 15.58
C TYR A 272 -19.57 5.86 14.40
N GLU A 273 -20.81 5.48 14.07
CA GLU A 273 -21.52 6.00 12.89
C GLU A 273 -21.88 7.50 12.96
N ASP A 274 -21.88 8.09 14.15
CA ASP A 274 -22.07 9.53 14.38
C ASP A 274 -20.74 10.32 14.46
N GLU A 275 -19.60 9.64 14.42
CA GLU A 275 -18.30 10.31 14.41
C GLU A 275 -18.03 10.95 13.03
N PRO A 276 -17.47 12.18 12.98
CA PRO A 276 -17.09 12.81 11.72
C PRO A 276 -16.11 11.96 10.91
N VAL A 277 -16.30 11.88 9.59
CA VAL A 277 -15.46 11.07 8.69
C VAL A 277 -13.96 11.38 8.83
N LEU A 278 -13.59 12.63 9.11
CA LEU A 278 -12.20 13.03 9.31
C LEU A 278 -11.54 12.31 10.50
N GLN A 279 -12.31 11.98 11.52
CA GLN A 279 -11.82 11.26 12.70
C GLN A 279 -11.30 9.87 12.31
N ALA A 280 -11.96 9.18 11.38
CA ALA A 280 -11.50 7.92 10.84
C ALA A 280 -10.11 8.06 10.19
N PHE A 281 -9.90 9.10 9.38
CA PHE A 281 -8.61 9.35 8.73
C PHE A 281 -7.49 9.75 9.72
N LYS A 282 -7.80 10.58 10.72
CA LYS A 282 -6.88 10.91 11.81
C LYS A 282 -6.46 9.65 12.58
N LEU A 283 -7.42 8.78 12.87
CA LEU A 283 -7.18 7.52 13.57
C LEU A 283 -6.32 6.57 12.74
N MET A 284 -6.61 6.44 11.44
CA MET A 284 -5.81 5.67 10.49
C MET A 284 -4.35 6.11 10.46
N ARG A 285 -4.11 7.43 10.40
CA ARG A 285 -2.76 8.02 10.45
C ARG A 285 -2.08 7.70 11.78
N LYS A 286 -2.72 8.02 12.92
CA LYS A 286 -2.18 7.82 14.27
C LYS A 286 -1.81 6.37 14.54
N LYS A 287 -2.61 5.42 14.05
CA LYS A 287 -2.43 3.98 14.27
C LYS A 287 -1.72 3.26 13.13
N ARG A 288 -1.38 3.97 12.04
CA ARG A 288 -0.74 3.44 10.84
C ARG A 288 -1.51 2.26 10.20
N ILE A 289 -2.83 2.41 10.10
CA ILE A 289 -3.74 1.43 9.50
C ILE A 289 -4.40 2.01 8.24
N GLY A 290 -4.82 1.13 7.33
CA GLY A 290 -5.38 1.51 6.02
C GLY A 290 -6.90 1.63 5.96
N GLY A 291 -7.60 1.26 7.03
CA GLY A 291 -9.05 1.32 7.13
C GLY A 291 -9.53 1.03 8.54
N VAL A 292 -10.75 1.47 8.84
CA VAL A 292 -11.44 1.27 10.12
C VAL A 292 -12.88 0.82 9.87
N PRO A 293 -13.39 -0.17 10.62
CA PRO A 293 -14.81 -0.47 10.64
C PRO A 293 -15.59 0.65 11.32
N VAL A 294 -16.78 0.93 10.79
CA VAL A 294 -17.78 1.83 11.38
C VAL A 294 -18.78 0.97 12.15
N ILE A 295 -19.00 1.30 13.42
CA ILE A 295 -19.84 0.52 14.35
C ILE A 295 -21.09 1.33 14.73
N GLU A 296 -22.23 0.65 14.83
CA GLU A 296 -23.50 1.22 15.29
C GLU A 296 -23.38 1.77 16.72
N ASN A 297 -24.08 2.88 16.99
CA ASN A 297 -24.08 3.46 18.33
C ASN A 297 -24.76 2.58 19.37
N GLY A 298 -24.08 2.39 20.51
CA GLY A 298 -24.58 1.54 21.61
C GLY A 298 -24.54 0.03 21.32
N GLY A 299 -23.97 -0.39 20.18
CA GLY A 299 -23.82 -1.78 19.78
C GLY A 299 -22.38 -2.20 19.50
N ASN A 300 -22.24 -3.45 19.02
CA ASN A 300 -20.98 -4.01 18.50
C ASN A 300 -21.10 -4.44 17.04
N LYS A 301 -22.15 -3.98 16.35
CA LYS A 301 -22.44 -4.35 14.97
C LYS A 301 -21.67 -3.44 14.02
N ALA A 302 -20.92 -4.04 13.10
CA ALA A 302 -20.32 -3.30 12.00
C ALA A 302 -21.40 -2.91 10.98
N VAL A 303 -21.49 -1.61 10.69
CA VAL A 303 -22.45 -1.02 9.74
C VAL A 303 -21.77 -0.49 8.49
N GLY A 304 -20.45 -0.32 8.51
CA GLY A 304 -19.68 0.13 7.36
C GLY A 304 -18.17 -0.04 7.52
N ASN A 305 -17.43 0.42 6.51
CA ASN A 305 -15.98 0.53 6.56
C ASN A 305 -15.57 1.86 5.92
N ILE A 306 -14.56 2.52 6.49
CA ILE A 306 -13.88 3.65 5.88
C ILE A 306 -12.44 3.23 5.67
N SER A 307 -11.93 3.43 4.47
CA SER A 307 -10.57 3.12 4.07
C SER A 307 -9.85 4.36 3.57
N LEU A 308 -8.51 4.31 3.51
CA LEU A 308 -7.70 5.36 2.88
C LEU A 308 -7.99 5.54 1.39
N ARG A 309 -8.79 4.66 0.76
CA ARG A 309 -9.23 4.83 -0.63
C ARG A 309 -10.43 5.76 -0.72
N ASP A 310 -11.29 5.78 0.30
CA ASP A 310 -12.57 6.51 0.26
C ASP A 310 -12.38 8.04 0.29
N ILE A 311 -11.24 8.50 0.78
CA ILE A 311 -10.86 9.92 0.71
C ILE A 311 -10.74 10.43 -0.73
N GLN A 312 -10.57 9.56 -1.72
CA GLN A 312 -10.60 10.01 -3.11
C GLN A 312 -11.90 10.72 -3.45
N PHE A 313 -13.02 10.22 -2.90
CA PHE A 313 -14.32 10.84 -3.11
C PHE A 313 -14.42 12.18 -2.39
N LEU A 314 -13.76 12.33 -1.24
CA LEU A 314 -13.69 13.61 -0.52
C LEU A 314 -12.85 14.67 -1.24
N LEU A 315 -11.86 14.26 -2.04
CA LEU A 315 -10.97 15.16 -2.78
C LEU A 315 -11.45 15.46 -4.20
N THR A 316 -12.15 14.51 -4.85
CA THR A 316 -12.60 14.64 -6.25
C THR A 316 -14.04 15.09 -6.40
N ALA A 317 -14.89 14.84 -5.39
CA ALA A 317 -16.30 15.21 -5.40
C ALA A 317 -16.73 15.72 -4.02
N PRO A 318 -16.12 16.81 -3.50
CA PRO A 318 -16.42 17.33 -2.17
C PRO A 318 -17.88 17.75 -2.00
N GLU A 319 -18.58 18.08 -3.08
CA GLU A 319 -19.98 18.54 -3.08
C GLU A 319 -20.97 17.42 -2.72
N ILE A 320 -20.66 16.16 -3.06
CA ILE A 320 -21.51 14.99 -2.74
C ILE A 320 -21.65 14.82 -1.22
N TYR A 321 -20.66 15.29 -0.46
CA TYR A 321 -20.62 15.19 0.99
C TYR A 321 -21.12 16.45 1.69
N HIS A 322 -21.65 17.44 0.96
CA HIS A 322 -22.18 18.66 1.57
C HIS A 322 -23.44 18.40 2.41
N ASP A 323 -24.27 17.41 2.02
CA ASP A 323 -25.57 17.12 2.64
C ASP A 323 -25.56 15.99 3.68
N TYR A 324 -24.43 15.29 3.85
CA TYR A 324 -24.27 14.13 4.75
C TYR A 324 -23.23 14.37 5.87
N ARG A 325 -22.94 15.64 6.18
CA ARG A 325 -21.98 16.09 7.20
C ARG A 325 -22.60 16.29 8.57
#